data_AF-A0A2N6EET1-F1
#
_entry.id   AF-A0A2N6EET1-F1
#
_cell.length_a   1.000
_cell.length_b   1.000
_cell.length_c   1.000
_cell.angle_alpha   90.00
_cell.angle_beta   90.00
_cell.angle_gamma   90.00
#
_symmetry.space_group_name_H-M   'P 1'
#
loop_
_entity.id
_entity.type
_entity.pdbx_description
1 polymer ?
#
loop_
_entity_poly.entity_id
_entity_poly.type
_entity_poly.pdbx_seq_one_letter_code
_entity_poly.pdbx_strand_id
1 'polypeptide(L)'
;MPPQPLKTSPVRELRPALQKQIDRVCRDCSQCMRCVAECRFLKSHGDPKQIAESYAPDDNLFLGLPFECSLCGLCAAVCPEKLDPVPMLLEMRRETHDRGEGDYPEHKGLRAYERKGTSKRFTWYALPEGCDTVFFPGCALPGTRPETTLKVF
;
A
#
# COMPACT_ATOMS: atom_id res chain seq x y z
N MET A 1 18.72 -24.76 33.32
CA MET A 1 17.44 -24.73 32.58
C MET A 1 17.73 -25.15 31.16
N PRO A 2 17.16 -26.27 30.67
CA PRO A 2 17.29 -26.61 29.26
C PRO A 2 16.62 -25.52 28.41
N PRO A 3 17.19 -25.14 27.26
CA PRO A 3 16.56 -24.19 26.35
C PRO A 3 15.23 -24.78 25.88
N GLN A 4 14.16 -24.00 25.99
CA GLN A 4 12.85 -24.39 25.51
C GLN A 4 12.89 -24.51 23.97
N PRO A 5 12.23 -25.53 23.39
CA PRO A 5 12.21 -25.72 21.95
C PRO A 5 11.54 -24.51 21.28
N LEU A 6 12.19 -23.98 20.26
CA LEU A 6 11.63 -22.98 19.34
C LEU A 6 10.34 -23.57 18.75
N LYS A 7 9.21 -22.98 19.13
CA LYS A 7 7.90 -23.30 18.54
C LYS A 7 7.97 -22.90 17.07
N THR A 8 8.04 -23.87 16.18
CA THR A 8 7.84 -23.64 14.75
C THR A 8 6.37 -23.28 14.54
N SER A 9 6.10 -21.99 14.34
CA SER A 9 4.80 -21.53 13.85
C SER A 9 4.52 -22.20 12.50
N PRO A 10 3.29 -22.67 12.25
CA PRO A 10 2.93 -23.22 10.95
C PRO A 10 3.11 -22.15 9.88
N VAL A 11 3.84 -22.50 8.81
CA VAL A 11 4.02 -21.62 7.64
C VAL A 11 2.65 -21.29 7.09
N ARG A 12 2.21 -20.04 7.25
CA ARG A 12 0.96 -19.56 6.66
C ARG A 12 1.18 -19.35 5.17
N GLU A 13 0.35 -20.02 4.36
CA GLU A 13 0.32 -19.82 2.91
C GLU A 13 0.09 -18.35 2.56
N LEU A 14 0.73 -17.88 1.49
CA LEU A 14 0.52 -16.54 0.97
C LEU A 14 -0.86 -16.41 0.32
N ARG A 15 -1.44 -15.20 0.34
CA ARG A 15 -2.62 -14.88 -0.47
C ARG A 15 -2.40 -15.34 -1.92
N PRO A 16 -3.36 -16.04 -2.56
CA PRO A 16 -3.21 -16.51 -3.94
C PRO A 16 -2.92 -15.37 -4.94
N ALA A 17 -3.49 -14.19 -4.69
CA ALA A 17 -3.23 -13.00 -5.48
C ALA A 17 -1.76 -12.54 -5.37
N LEU A 18 -1.18 -12.60 -4.17
CA LEU A 18 0.23 -12.26 -3.94
C LEU A 18 1.15 -13.26 -4.64
N GLN A 19 0.91 -14.56 -4.45
CA GLN A 19 1.72 -15.60 -5.11
C GLN A 19 1.74 -15.41 -6.63
N LYS A 20 0.57 -15.17 -7.24
CA LYS A 20 0.46 -14.90 -8.68
C LYS A 20 1.29 -13.68 -9.13
N GLN A 21 1.36 -12.62 -8.33
CA GLN A 21 2.16 -11.44 -8.67
C GLN A 21 3.65 -11.70 -8.49
N ILE A 22 4.06 -12.41 -7.43
CA ILE A 22 5.45 -12.83 -7.21
C ILE A 22 5.92 -13.67 -8.40
N ASP A 23 5.16 -14.71 -8.77
CA ASP A 23 5.51 -15.59 -9.89
C ASP A 23 5.63 -14.82 -11.21
N ARG A 24 4.74 -13.86 -11.44
CA ARG A 24 4.77 -12.99 -12.62
C ARG A 24 6.03 -12.13 -12.65
N VAL A 25 6.35 -11.47 -11.54
CA VAL A 25 7.54 -10.60 -11.45
C VAL A 25 8.82 -11.42 -11.59
N CYS A 26 8.93 -12.58 -10.93
CA CYS A 26 10.09 -13.46 -11.03
C CYS A 26 10.33 -13.98 -12.45
N ARG A 27 9.25 -14.32 -13.17
CA ARG A 27 9.31 -14.84 -14.54
C ARG A 27 9.60 -13.75 -15.57
N ASP A 28 8.92 -12.61 -15.48
CA ASP A 28 8.87 -11.63 -16.56
C ASP A 28 9.89 -10.48 -16.38
N CYS A 29 10.52 -10.34 -15.20
CA CYS A 29 11.54 -9.34 -14.98
C CYS A 29 12.89 -9.77 -15.59
N SER A 30 13.38 -9.00 -16.56
CA SER A 30 14.70 -9.19 -17.17
C SER A 30 15.88 -8.62 -16.37
N GLN A 31 15.61 -8.03 -15.20
CA GLN A 31 16.61 -7.33 -14.35
C GLN A 31 17.42 -6.27 -15.12
N CYS A 32 16.80 -5.58 -16.08
CA CYS A 32 17.45 -4.51 -16.86
C CYS A 32 17.84 -3.25 -16.07
N MET A 33 17.50 -3.17 -14.78
CA MET A 33 17.80 -2.06 -13.85
C MET A 33 17.23 -0.68 -14.20
N ARG A 34 16.44 -0.54 -15.28
CA ARG A 34 15.90 0.76 -15.70
C ARG A 34 14.94 1.39 -14.68
N CYS A 35 14.06 0.59 -14.08
CA CYS A 35 13.18 1.07 -13.02
C CYS A 35 13.95 1.45 -11.73
N VAL A 36 15.05 0.77 -11.44
CA VAL A 36 15.93 1.08 -10.30
C VAL A 36 16.63 2.43 -10.52
N ALA A 37 17.06 2.74 -11.75
CA ALA A 37 17.69 4.03 -12.05
C ALA A 37 16.76 5.24 -11.78
N GLU A 38 15.45 5.08 -11.93
CA GLU A 38 14.47 6.16 -11.81
C GLU A 38 13.77 6.21 -10.44
N CYS A 39 13.53 5.05 -9.81
CA CYS A 39 12.74 4.96 -8.59
C CYS A 39 13.59 4.96 -7.32
N ARG A 40 13.44 5.98 -6.45
CA ARG A 40 14.17 6.07 -5.17
C ARG A 40 13.96 4.85 -4.28
N PHE A 41 12.73 4.33 -4.20
CA PHE A 41 12.42 3.12 -3.41
C PHE A 41 13.22 1.91 -3.90
N LEU A 42 13.23 1.64 -5.21
CA LEU A 42 13.98 0.52 -5.77
C LEU A 42 15.51 0.70 -5.66
N LYS A 43 16.02 1.93 -5.68
CA LYS A 43 17.45 2.18 -5.37
C LYS A 43 17.85 1.73 -3.97
N SER A 44 16.94 1.86 -3.01
CA SER A 44 17.19 1.51 -1.61
C SER A 44 16.99 0.03 -1.31
N HIS A 45 16.04 -0.63 -1.99
CA HIS A 45 15.57 -1.97 -1.64
C HIS A 45 15.87 -3.06 -2.68
N GLY A 46 16.42 -2.69 -3.85
CA GLY A 46 16.75 -3.63 -4.91
C GLY A 46 15.74 -3.65 -6.06
N ASP A 47 16.01 -4.48 -7.06
CA ASP A 47 15.14 -4.61 -8.22
C ASP A 47 13.86 -5.42 -7.90
N PRO A 48 12.79 -5.28 -8.70
CA PRO A 48 11.52 -5.96 -8.39
C PRO A 48 11.61 -7.48 -8.25
N LYS A 49 12.50 -8.15 -9.00
CA LYS A 49 12.67 -9.61 -8.93
C LYS A 49 13.40 -10.00 -7.65
N GLN A 50 14.45 -9.27 -7.28
CA GLN A 50 15.12 -9.47 -5.99
C GLN A 50 14.13 -9.34 -4.81
N ILE A 51 13.28 -8.30 -4.84
CA ILE A 51 12.24 -8.10 -3.81
C ILE A 51 11.25 -9.28 -3.79
N ALA A 52 10.86 -9.79 -4.97
CA ALA A 52 9.92 -10.91 -5.09
C ALA A 52 10.52 -12.24 -4.59
N GLU A 53 11.77 -12.55 -4.96
CA GLU A 53 12.46 -13.79 -4.60
C GLU A 53 12.86 -13.83 -3.12
N SER A 54 13.17 -12.67 -2.53
CA SER A 54 13.53 -12.56 -1.11
C SER A 54 12.34 -12.39 -0.18
N TYR A 55 11.11 -12.30 -0.72
CA TYR A 55 9.92 -12.00 0.08
C TYR A 55 9.68 -13.04 1.17
N ALA A 56 9.79 -12.60 2.42
CA ALA A 56 9.51 -13.38 3.61
C ALA A 56 8.50 -12.61 4.48
N PRO A 57 7.22 -13.00 4.53
CA PRO A 57 6.17 -12.21 5.19
C PRO A 57 6.33 -12.12 6.71
N ASP A 58 7.09 -13.04 7.32
CA ASP A 58 7.36 -13.07 8.76
C ASP A 58 8.70 -12.39 9.13
N ASP A 59 9.43 -11.86 8.15
CA ASP A 59 10.63 -11.05 8.37
C ASP A 59 10.25 -9.59 8.62
N ASN A 60 10.80 -9.01 9.69
CA ASN A 60 10.61 -7.60 10.08
C ASN A 60 10.87 -6.61 8.94
N LEU A 61 11.80 -6.92 8.02
CA LEU A 61 12.05 -6.08 6.85
C LEU A 61 10.78 -5.91 6.00
N PHE A 62 10.08 -7.01 5.70
CA PHE A 62 8.91 -7.01 4.82
C PHE A 62 7.61 -6.55 5.49
N LEU A 63 7.63 -6.30 6.80
CA LEU A 63 6.54 -5.61 7.49
C LEU A 63 6.46 -4.13 7.07
N GLY A 64 7.60 -3.47 6.88
CA GLY A 64 7.69 -2.05 6.53
C GLY A 64 7.93 -1.80 5.04
N LEU A 65 8.81 -2.57 4.41
CA LEU A 65 9.31 -2.33 3.06
C LEU A 65 8.20 -2.10 2.01
N PRO A 66 7.13 -2.92 1.93
CA PRO A 66 6.08 -2.71 0.94
C PRO A 66 5.38 -1.34 1.10
N PHE A 67 5.32 -0.78 2.30
CA PHE A 67 4.69 0.50 2.62
C PHE A 67 5.54 1.71 2.25
N GLU A 68 6.85 1.56 2.06
CA GLU A 68 7.74 2.64 1.60
C GLU A 68 7.54 2.97 0.10
N CYS A 69 7.05 2.02 -0.70
CA CYS A 69 6.68 2.30 -2.08
C CYS A 69 5.52 3.32 -2.11
N SER A 70 5.46 4.22 -3.09
CA SER A 70 4.29 5.12 -3.24
C SER A 70 3.18 4.54 -4.12
N LEU A 71 3.37 3.33 -4.68
CA LEU A 71 2.49 2.72 -5.68
C LEU A 71 2.25 3.64 -6.90
N CYS A 72 3.22 4.49 -7.26
CA CYS A 72 3.04 5.56 -8.25
C CYS A 72 3.06 5.11 -9.71
N GLY A 73 3.48 3.87 -10.00
CA GLY A 73 3.54 3.33 -11.37
C GLY A 73 4.74 3.76 -12.21
N LEU A 74 5.68 4.56 -11.68
CA LEU A 74 6.89 4.99 -12.43
C LEU A 74 7.68 3.79 -12.98
N CYS A 75 7.85 2.74 -12.17
CA CYS A 75 8.55 1.52 -12.56
C CYS A 75 7.90 0.82 -13.77
N ALA A 76 6.58 0.78 -13.83
CA ALA A 76 5.84 0.23 -14.96
C ALA A 76 6.00 1.08 -16.22
N ALA A 77 5.95 2.42 -16.07
CA ALA A 77 6.07 3.36 -17.18
C ALA A 77 7.44 3.30 -17.88
N VAL A 78 8.51 2.98 -17.15
CA VAL A 78 9.88 2.93 -17.69
C VAL A 78 10.36 1.52 -18.02
N CYS A 79 9.58 0.48 -17.72
CA CYS A 79 9.97 -0.91 -17.95
C CYS A 79 9.88 -1.26 -19.45
N PRO A 80 10.97 -1.74 -20.09
CA PRO A 80 10.92 -2.15 -21.51
C PRO A 80 10.00 -3.35 -21.74
N GLU A 81 9.89 -4.25 -20.76
CA GLU A 81 9.03 -5.44 -20.81
C GLU A 81 7.57 -5.15 -20.45
N LYS A 82 7.24 -3.87 -20.15
CA LYS A 82 5.90 -3.47 -19.64
C LYS A 82 5.47 -4.24 -18.40
N LEU A 83 6.44 -4.69 -17.60
CA LEU A 83 6.19 -5.33 -16.32
C LEU A 83 5.79 -4.27 -15.29
N ASP A 84 4.70 -4.52 -14.59
CA ASP A 84 4.22 -3.69 -13.50
C ASP A 84 4.37 -4.42 -12.15
N PRO A 85 5.32 -4.02 -11.29
CA PRO A 85 5.49 -4.59 -9.96
C PRO A 85 4.60 -3.92 -8.89
N VAL A 86 3.85 -2.86 -9.22
CA VAL A 86 2.97 -2.16 -8.26
C VAL A 86 1.91 -3.09 -7.66
N PRO A 87 1.20 -3.94 -8.43
CA PRO A 87 0.26 -4.90 -7.87
C PRO A 87 0.90 -5.88 -6.88
N MET A 88 2.14 -6.29 -7.11
CA MET A 88 2.88 -7.15 -6.18
C MET A 88 3.08 -6.44 -4.83
N LEU A 89 3.61 -5.22 -4.85
CA LEU A 89 3.85 -4.44 -3.63
C LEU A 89 2.55 -4.11 -2.89
N LEU A 90 1.44 -3.90 -3.61
CA LEU A 90 0.12 -3.74 -3.01
C LEU A 90 -0.36 -5.03 -2.33
N GLU A 91 -0.20 -6.20 -2.96
CA GLU A 91 -0.57 -7.47 -2.34
C GLU A 91 0.33 -7.81 -1.14
N MET A 92 1.61 -7.43 -1.15
CA MET A 92 2.48 -7.57 0.03
C MET A 92 1.94 -6.77 1.23
N ARG A 93 1.45 -5.53 1.03
CA ARG A 93 0.81 -4.75 2.11
C ARG A 93 -0.44 -5.43 2.65
N ARG A 94 -1.24 -6.02 1.76
CA ARG A 94 -2.48 -6.72 2.11
C ARG A 94 -2.18 -7.99 2.89
N GLU A 95 -1.13 -8.73 2.51
CA GLU A 95 -0.61 -9.87 3.27
C GLU A 95 -0.18 -9.45 4.68
N THR A 96 0.62 -8.39 4.81
CA THR A 96 1.04 -7.84 6.12
C THR A 96 -0.17 -7.50 7.00
N HIS A 97 -1.18 -6.83 6.41
CA HIS A 97 -2.42 -6.51 7.12
C HIS A 97 -3.19 -7.75 7.58
N ASP A 98 -3.39 -8.73 6.70
CA ASP A 98 -4.18 -9.94 7.00
C ASP A 98 -3.48 -10.85 8.03
N ARG A 99 -2.15 -10.78 8.10
CA ARG A 99 -1.36 -11.42 9.16
C ARG A 99 -1.51 -10.77 10.53
N GLY A 100 -2.05 -9.55 10.58
CA GLY A 100 -2.25 -8.77 11.81
C GLY A 100 -1.13 -7.76 12.08
N GLU A 101 -0.11 -7.70 11.22
CA GLU A 101 1.10 -6.88 11.41
C GLU A 101 0.90 -5.40 10.97
N GLY A 102 -0.35 -4.98 10.77
CA GLY A 102 -0.72 -3.59 10.44
C GLY A 102 -1.65 -2.92 11.46
N ASP A 103 -2.08 -3.62 12.51
CA ASP A 103 -2.95 -3.04 13.56
C ASP A 103 -2.11 -2.47 14.71
N TYR A 104 -1.55 -1.29 14.48
CA TYR A 104 -0.77 -0.56 15.47
C TYR A 104 -1.70 0.07 16.53
N PRO A 105 -1.54 -0.24 17.83
CA PRO A 105 -2.32 0.37 18.91
C PRO A 105 -2.29 1.91 18.90
N GLU A 106 -1.19 2.49 18.45
CA GLU A 106 -0.96 3.93 18.27
C GLU A 106 -1.95 4.54 17.28
N HIS A 107 -2.46 3.77 16.32
CA HIS A 107 -3.42 4.23 15.32
C HIS A 107 -4.86 4.27 15.85
N LYS A 108 -5.13 3.85 17.09
CA LYS A 108 -6.50 3.77 17.64
C LYS A 108 -7.25 5.10 17.56
N GLY A 109 -6.58 6.22 17.85
CA GLY A 109 -7.17 7.56 17.77
C GLY A 109 -7.58 7.92 16.34
N LEU A 110 -6.68 7.71 15.38
CA LEU A 110 -6.93 7.95 13.96
C LEU A 110 -8.07 7.05 13.44
N ARG A 111 -8.05 5.75 13.75
CA ARG A 111 -9.12 4.81 13.37
C ARG A 111 -10.48 5.21 13.93
N ALA A 112 -10.52 5.74 15.16
CA ALA A 112 -11.77 6.23 15.76
C ALA A 112 -12.26 7.51 15.06
N TYR A 113 -11.35 8.44 14.72
CA TYR A 113 -11.66 9.64 13.96
C TYR A 113 -12.23 9.29 12.58
N GLU A 114 -11.54 8.45 11.81
CA GLU A 114 -11.98 8.01 10.47
C GLU A 114 -13.34 7.29 10.52
N ARG A 115 -13.53 6.37 11.48
CA ARG A 115 -14.82 5.68 11.68
C ARG A 115 -15.96 6.65 11.98
N LYS A 116 -15.69 7.72 12.73
CA LYS A 116 -16.69 8.75 13.03
C LYS A 116 -16.99 9.58 11.78
N GLY A 117 -15.96 10.06 11.08
CA GLY A 117 -16.10 10.88 9.86
C GLY A 117 -16.80 10.16 8.71
N THR A 118 -16.61 8.85 8.58
CA THR A 118 -17.27 8.00 7.56
C THR A 118 -18.60 7.40 8.01
N SER A 119 -19.11 7.81 9.17
CA SER A 119 -20.41 7.32 9.66
C SER A 119 -21.57 8.00 8.94
N LYS A 120 -22.75 7.37 8.92
CA LYS A 120 -24.00 7.92 8.34
C LYS A 120 -24.37 9.32 8.83
N ARG A 121 -23.87 9.75 10.01
CA ARG A 121 -24.11 11.10 10.56
C ARG A 121 -23.30 12.19 9.87
N PHE A 122 -22.17 11.83 9.26
CA PHE A 122 -21.22 12.76 8.63
C PHE A 122 -20.99 12.44 7.15
N THR A 123 -21.67 11.45 6.60
CA THR A 123 -21.64 11.10 5.17
C THR A 123 -22.93 11.50 4.51
N TRP A 124 -22.81 12.25 3.41
CA TRP A 124 -23.91 12.61 2.53
C TRP A 124 -23.59 12.12 1.12
N TYR A 125 -24.52 11.37 0.51
CA TYR A 125 -24.33 10.80 -0.83
C TYR A 125 -25.51 11.19 -1.72
N ALA A 126 -25.53 12.45 -2.13
CA ALA A 126 -26.46 12.95 -3.12
C ALA A 126 -25.83 14.11 -3.91
N LEU A 127 -26.20 14.20 -5.18
CA LEU A 127 -25.96 15.37 -6.02
C LEU A 127 -27.30 16.08 -6.21
N PRO A 128 -27.36 17.42 -6.09
CA PRO A 128 -28.55 18.18 -6.44
C PRO A 128 -28.98 17.90 -7.90
N GLU A 129 -30.28 18.01 -8.17
CA GLU A 129 -30.79 17.90 -9.54
C GLU A 129 -30.17 18.99 -10.43
N GLY A 130 -29.68 18.60 -11.61
CA GLY A 130 -28.98 19.52 -12.52
C GLY A 130 -27.53 19.86 -12.13
N CYS A 131 -26.96 19.21 -11.11
CA CYS A 131 -25.55 19.39 -10.74
C CYS A 131 -24.63 18.70 -11.76
N ASP A 132 -23.81 19.48 -12.48
CA ASP A 132 -22.82 18.99 -13.44
C ASP A 132 -21.36 19.08 -12.93
N THR A 133 -21.15 19.79 -11.81
CA THR A 133 -19.82 20.16 -11.31
C THR A 133 -19.71 19.92 -9.81
N VAL A 134 -18.61 19.30 -9.37
CA VAL A 134 -18.30 19.06 -7.94
C VAL A 134 -17.00 19.76 -7.58
N PHE A 135 -17.05 20.57 -6.51
CA PHE A 135 -15.85 21.14 -5.92
C PHE A 135 -15.26 20.21 -4.86
N PHE A 136 -14.01 19.76 -5.07
CA PHE A 136 -13.28 18.92 -4.12
C PHE A 136 -12.11 19.71 -3.50
N PRO A 137 -12.31 20.37 -2.34
CA PRO A 137 -11.31 21.24 -1.71
C PRO A 137 -10.17 20.49 -0.98
N GLY A 138 -10.13 19.16 -1.05
CA GLY A 138 -9.20 18.32 -0.30
C GLY A 138 -9.69 17.98 1.11
N CYS A 139 -8.85 17.25 1.87
CA CYS A 139 -9.29 16.53 3.07
C CYS A 139 -9.62 17.42 4.27
N ALA A 140 -8.84 18.48 4.51
CA ALA A 140 -8.91 19.25 5.77
C ALA A 140 -9.38 20.71 5.58
N LEU A 141 -9.45 21.21 4.34
CA LEU A 141 -9.73 22.62 4.09
C LEU A 141 -11.16 23.02 4.56
N PRO A 142 -12.23 22.27 4.25
CA PRO A 142 -13.59 22.62 4.71
C PRO A 142 -13.72 22.61 6.23
N GLY A 143 -13.05 21.67 6.90
CA GLY A 143 -13.13 21.53 8.35
C GLY A 143 -12.30 22.56 9.11
N THR A 144 -11.14 22.97 8.58
CA THR A 144 -10.22 23.89 9.26
C THR A 144 -10.44 25.36 8.88
N ARG A 145 -10.94 25.62 7.67
CA ARG A 145 -11.15 26.97 7.12
C ARG A 145 -12.47 27.03 6.31
N PRO A 146 -13.63 26.90 6.99
CA PRO A 146 -14.92 26.85 6.31
C PRO A 146 -15.20 28.13 5.51
N GLU A 147 -14.95 29.30 6.10
CA GLU A 147 -15.16 30.58 5.42
C GLU A 147 -14.26 30.75 4.18
N THR A 148 -13.00 30.32 4.24
CA THR A 148 -12.11 30.35 3.07
C THR A 148 -12.60 29.40 2.00
N THR A 149 -13.02 28.19 2.37
CA THR A 149 -13.54 27.18 1.43
C THR A 149 -14.72 27.72 0.64
N LEU A 150 -15.64 28.44 1.30
CA LEU A 150 -16.80 29.07 0.66
C LEU A 150 -16.45 30.25 -0.26
N LYS A 151 -15.27 30.87 -0.11
CA LYS A 151 -14.81 31.98 -0.98
C LYS A 151 -14.11 31.50 -2.25
N VAL A 152 -13.72 30.23 -2.32
CA VAL A 152 -13.01 29.66 -3.49
C VAL A 152 -13.96 29.42 -4.66
N PHE A 153 -15.27 29.38 -4.41
CA PHE A 153 -16.32 29.15 -5.38
C PHE A 153 -17.32 30.30 -5.40
#